data_AF-A0A925JY84-F1
#
_entry.id   AF-A0A925JY84-F1
#
_cell.length_a   1.000
_cell.length_b   1.000
_cell.length_c   1.000
_cell.angle_alpha   90.00
_cell.angle_beta   90.00
_cell.angle_gamma   90.00
#
_symmetry.space_group_name_H-M   'P 1'
#
loop_
_entity.id
_entity.type
_entity.pdbx_description
1 polymer ?
#
loop_
_entity_poly.entity_id
_entity_poly.type
_entity_poly.pdbx_seq_one_letter_code
_entity_poly.pdbx_strand_id
1 'polypeptide(L)'
;MSEIADIVDELKRIQEGDAWHGPSLGELLSDVTAEQALSKPIAAAHSVWEIVLHVIGWGNVFMLRLEGHPMGDPPEGDFPLIEDTSREAWAATIARLEHSHAGLVSTAVSLSDSALEETVVGKDYTKRFLLDGAIRHHVYHAGQIALLKKAFAAG
;
A
#
# COMPACT_ATOMS: atom_id res chain seq x y z
N MET A 1 21.39 -8.90 11.59
CA MET A 1 19.94 -9.03 11.40
C MET A 1 19.71 -10.01 10.26
N SER A 2 18.62 -10.77 10.28
CA SER A 2 18.26 -11.63 9.15
C SER A 2 17.71 -10.79 8.01
N GLU A 3 17.80 -11.27 6.79
CA GLU A 3 17.38 -10.49 5.62
C GLU A 3 15.88 -10.21 5.62
N ILE A 4 15.06 -11.17 6.06
CA ILE A 4 13.63 -10.94 6.25
C ILE A 4 13.35 -9.86 7.29
N ALA A 5 14.19 -9.72 8.32
CA ALA A 5 14.00 -8.71 9.35
C ALA A 5 14.22 -7.29 8.80
N ASP A 6 15.18 -7.12 7.89
CA ASP A 6 15.45 -5.84 7.23
C ASP A 6 14.28 -5.45 6.30
N ILE A 7 13.73 -6.41 5.55
CA ILE A 7 12.55 -6.20 4.69
C ILE A 7 11.32 -5.82 5.52
N VAL A 8 11.09 -6.53 6.63
CA VAL A 8 9.97 -6.26 7.55
C VAL A 8 10.10 -4.87 8.19
N ASP A 9 11.31 -4.48 8.58
CA ASP A 9 11.57 -3.16 9.14
C ASP A 9 11.26 -2.06 8.11
N GLU A 10 11.69 -2.22 6.86
CA GLU A 10 11.36 -1.27 5.80
C GLU A 10 9.85 -1.21 5.51
N LEU A 11 9.16 -2.35 5.44
CA LEU A 11 7.70 -2.39 5.28
C LEU A 11 6.99 -1.57 6.37
N LYS A 12 7.39 -1.73 7.63
CA LYS A 12 6.83 -0.94 8.72
C LYS A 12 7.10 0.55 8.54
N ARG A 13 8.33 0.94 8.23
CA ARG A 13 8.71 2.35 8.12
C ARG A 13 7.94 3.09 7.03
N ILE A 14 7.79 2.48 5.85
CA ILE A 14 7.07 3.12 4.72
C ILE A 14 5.58 3.38 5.00
N GLN A 15 4.99 2.73 6.00
CA GLN A 15 3.60 2.95 6.44
C GLN A 15 3.51 3.77 7.74
N GLU A 16 4.30 3.43 8.75
CA GLU A 16 4.11 3.88 10.13
C GLU A 16 4.93 5.14 10.48
N GLY A 17 6.01 5.43 9.74
CA GLY A 17 6.90 6.57 10.01
C GLY A 17 8.38 6.21 9.89
N ASP A 18 9.25 7.22 10.00
CA ASP A 18 10.72 7.06 9.87
C ASP A 18 11.17 6.46 8.51
N ALA A 19 10.36 6.63 7.47
CA ALA A 19 10.73 6.25 6.12
C ALA A 19 11.87 7.12 5.59
N TRP A 20 12.88 6.50 4.98
CA TRP A 20 14.08 7.22 4.52
C TRP A 20 13.81 8.18 3.35
N HIS A 21 12.87 7.82 2.48
CA HIS A 21 12.61 8.54 1.22
C HIS A 21 11.72 9.79 1.39
N GLY A 22 11.27 10.11 2.60
CA GLY A 22 10.32 11.19 2.90
C GLY A 22 9.22 10.71 3.85
N PRO A 23 8.12 11.48 4.00
CA PRO A 23 7.02 11.07 4.87
C PRO A 23 6.47 9.71 4.47
N SER A 24 6.16 8.87 5.46
CA SER A 24 5.49 7.58 5.28
C SER A 24 4.08 7.77 4.73
N LEU A 25 3.46 6.69 4.24
CA LEU A 25 2.08 6.76 3.75
C LEU A 25 1.10 7.15 4.87
N GLY A 26 1.28 6.65 6.08
CA GLY A 26 0.47 7.03 7.24
C GLY A 26 0.63 8.51 7.59
N GLU A 27 1.86 9.03 7.62
CA GLU A 27 2.11 10.46 7.86
C GLU A 27 1.47 11.34 6.78
N LEU A 28 1.56 10.93 5.51
CA LEU A 28 0.93 11.63 4.40
C LEU A 28 -0.60 11.67 4.53
N LEU A 29 -1.23 10.61 5.01
CA LEU A 29 -2.70 10.54 5.06
C LEU A 29 -3.31 11.13 6.34
N SER A 30 -2.52 11.35 7.39
CA SER A 30 -2.97 11.73 8.73
C SER A 30 -3.85 13.00 8.82
N ASP A 31 -3.68 13.94 7.88
CA ASP A 31 -4.39 15.23 7.84
C ASP A 31 -5.25 15.41 6.58
N VAL A 32 -5.41 14.37 5.76
CA VAL A 32 -6.20 14.43 4.52
C VAL A 32 -7.68 14.26 4.85
N THR A 33 -8.51 15.23 4.49
CA THR A 33 -9.97 15.12 4.63
C THR A 33 -10.60 14.30 3.51
N ALA A 34 -11.85 13.85 3.68
CA ALA A 34 -12.58 13.13 2.63
C ALA A 34 -12.74 13.98 1.35
N GLU A 35 -13.01 15.28 1.51
CA GLU A 35 -13.13 16.21 0.38
C GLU A 35 -11.82 16.36 -0.39
N GLN A 36 -10.69 16.46 0.33
CA GLN A 36 -9.36 16.47 -0.28
C GLN A 36 -9.04 15.13 -0.95
N ALA A 37 -9.38 14.02 -0.30
CA ALA A 37 -9.14 12.68 -0.81
C ALA A 37 -9.88 12.40 -2.13
N LEU A 38 -11.07 12.99 -2.31
CA LEU A 38 -11.86 12.92 -3.55
C LEU A 38 -11.40 13.87 -4.63
N SER A 39 -10.69 14.95 -4.28
CA SER A 39 -10.32 15.97 -5.23
C SER A 39 -9.37 15.43 -6.33
N LYS A 40 -9.56 15.92 -7.56
CA LYS A 40 -8.72 15.59 -8.73
C LYS A 40 -8.08 16.85 -9.29
N PRO A 41 -7.03 17.38 -8.64
CA PRO A 41 -6.33 18.58 -9.11
C PRO A 41 -5.66 18.38 -10.48
N ILE A 42 -5.33 17.14 -10.83
CA ILE A 42 -4.87 16.74 -12.15
C ILE A 42 -5.96 15.84 -12.76
N ALA A 43 -6.67 16.35 -13.77
CA ALA A 43 -7.89 15.71 -14.29
C ALA A 43 -7.69 14.26 -14.78
N ALA A 44 -6.51 13.92 -15.30
CA ALA A 44 -6.19 12.58 -15.80
C ALA A 44 -5.54 11.67 -14.74
N ALA A 45 -5.28 12.17 -13.53
CA ALA A 45 -4.71 11.38 -12.44
C ALA A 45 -5.80 10.78 -11.55
N HIS A 46 -5.43 9.73 -10.83
CA HIS A 46 -6.23 9.20 -9.73
C HIS A 46 -6.28 10.19 -8.56
N SER A 47 -7.39 10.22 -7.84
CA SER A 47 -7.50 10.94 -6.57
C SER A 47 -6.71 10.21 -5.48
N VAL A 48 -6.48 10.86 -4.33
CA VAL A 48 -5.82 10.22 -3.19
C VAL A 48 -6.63 9.01 -2.71
N TRP A 49 -7.96 9.10 -2.67
CA TRP A 49 -8.81 8.00 -2.24
C TRP A 49 -8.72 6.80 -3.21
N GLU A 50 -8.73 7.04 -4.52
CA GLU A 50 -8.55 6.00 -5.54
C GLU A 50 -7.19 5.31 -5.39
N ILE A 51 -6.12 6.07 -5.14
CA ILE A 51 -4.77 5.52 -4.91
C ILE A 51 -4.73 4.67 -3.63
N VAL A 52 -5.35 5.12 -2.54
CA VAL A 52 -5.39 4.34 -1.29
C VAL A 52 -6.13 3.02 -1.47
N LEU A 53 -7.26 3.01 -2.18
CA LEU A 53 -7.99 1.78 -2.48
C LEU A 53 -7.17 0.83 -3.36
N HIS A 54 -6.42 1.35 -4.33
CA HIS A 54 -5.48 0.57 -5.13
C HIS A 54 -4.38 -0.08 -4.27
N VAL A 55 -3.77 0.69 -3.37
CA VAL A 55 -2.75 0.19 -2.43
C VAL A 55 -3.30 -0.92 -1.53
N ILE A 56 -4.52 -0.76 -1.01
CA ILE A 56 -5.21 -1.80 -0.23
C ILE A 56 -5.39 -3.08 -1.05
N GLY A 57 -5.94 -2.96 -2.27
CA GLY A 57 -6.23 -4.09 -3.14
C GLY A 57 -4.98 -4.90 -3.45
N TRP A 58 -3.91 -4.22 -3.87
CA TRP A 58 -2.63 -4.87 -4.17
C TRP A 58 -1.89 -5.39 -2.93
N GLY A 59 -1.94 -4.69 -1.81
CA GLY A 59 -1.40 -5.17 -0.54
C GLY A 59 -1.99 -6.52 -0.13
N ASN A 60 -3.32 -6.67 -0.24
CA ASN A 60 -4.00 -7.93 0.01
C ASN A 60 -3.61 -9.03 -1.00
N VAL A 61 -3.44 -8.69 -2.28
CA VAL A 61 -2.96 -9.63 -3.30
C VAL A 61 -1.55 -10.11 -2.98
N PHE A 62 -0.64 -9.22 -2.56
CA PHE A 62 0.73 -9.58 -2.19
C PHE A 62 0.73 -10.51 -0.97
N MET A 63 -0.05 -10.19 0.06
CA MET A 63 -0.21 -11.04 1.24
C MET A 63 -0.68 -12.46 0.87
N LEU A 64 -1.76 -12.58 0.10
CA LEU A 64 -2.29 -13.88 -0.31
C LEU A 64 -1.30 -14.69 -1.17
N ARG A 65 -0.51 -14.02 -2.02
CA ARG A 65 0.55 -14.65 -2.81
C ARG A 65 1.67 -15.20 -1.93
N LEU A 66 2.07 -14.48 -0.86
CA LEU A 66 3.07 -14.95 0.10
C LEU A 66 2.57 -16.19 0.88
N GLU A 67 1.26 -16.27 1.12
CA GLU A 67 0.58 -17.43 1.71
C GLU A 67 0.41 -18.61 0.73
N GLY A 68 0.84 -18.47 -0.52
CA GLY A 68 0.80 -19.54 -1.52
C GLY A 68 -0.48 -19.60 -2.35
N HIS A 69 -1.37 -18.60 -2.24
CA HIS A 69 -2.56 -18.51 -3.09
C HIS A 69 -2.17 -17.89 -4.45
N PRO A 70 -2.54 -18.52 -5.59
CA PRO A 70 -2.20 -18.02 -6.93
C PRO A 70 -3.10 -16.85 -7.35
N MET A 71 -3.10 -15.77 -6.56
CA MET A 71 -3.95 -14.61 -6.79
C MET A 71 -3.52 -13.84 -8.05
N GLY A 72 -4.51 -13.55 -8.88
CA GLY A 72 -4.43 -12.63 -10.02
C GLY A 72 -4.49 -11.18 -9.55
N ASP A 73 -5.46 -10.44 -10.06
CA ASP A 73 -5.70 -9.03 -9.74
C ASP A 73 -6.58 -8.88 -8.49
N PRO A 74 -6.64 -7.68 -7.87
CA PRO A 74 -7.53 -7.44 -6.74
C PRO A 74 -9.00 -7.74 -7.10
N PRO A 75 -9.77 -8.43 -6.24
CA PRO A 75 -11.16 -8.80 -6.55
C PRO A 75 -12.09 -7.62 -6.80
N GLU A 76 -11.82 -6.48 -6.17
CA GLU A 76 -12.59 -5.23 -6.34
C GLU A 76 -12.15 -4.44 -7.60
N GLY A 77 -11.13 -4.91 -8.31
CA GLY A 77 -10.51 -4.23 -9.45
C GLY A 77 -9.27 -3.42 -9.08
N ASP A 78 -8.53 -2.96 -10.10
CA ASP A 78 -7.27 -2.24 -9.94
C ASP A 78 -7.45 -0.87 -9.26
N PHE A 79 -8.51 -0.14 -9.63
CA PHE A 79 -8.97 1.09 -8.99
C PHE A 79 -10.49 0.98 -8.78
N PRO A 80 -10.95 0.46 -7.63
CA PRO A 80 -12.38 0.25 -7.39
C PRO A 80 -13.14 1.57 -7.31
N LEU A 81 -14.45 1.51 -7.61
CA LEU A 81 -15.34 2.66 -7.54
C LEU A 81 -15.54 3.11 -6.09
N ILE A 82 -15.58 4.43 -5.88
CA ILE A 82 -15.95 5.03 -4.59
C ILE A 82 -17.46 5.26 -4.59
N GLU A 83 -18.19 4.41 -3.87
CA GLU A 83 -19.66 4.48 -3.78
C GLU A 83 -20.14 5.43 -2.67
N ASP A 84 -19.42 5.47 -1.56
CA ASP A 84 -19.69 6.34 -0.41
C ASP A 84 -18.56 7.37 -0.26
N THR A 85 -18.94 8.65 -0.28
CA THR A 85 -18.03 9.81 -0.24
C THR A 85 -18.02 10.51 1.11
N SER A 86 -18.65 9.91 2.13
CA SER A 86 -18.73 10.44 3.48
C SER A 86 -17.37 10.44 4.20
N ARG A 87 -17.27 11.26 5.25
CA ARG A 87 -16.10 11.28 6.13
C ARG A 87 -15.89 9.93 6.81
N GLU A 88 -16.99 9.27 7.16
CA GLU A 88 -17.00 7.95 7.79
C GLU A 88 -16.44 6.88 6.85
N ALA A 89 -16.82 6.91 5.56
CA ALA A 89 -16.27 6.01 4.55
C ALA A 89 -14.77 6.25 4.32
N TRP A 90 -14.32 7.50 4.36
CA TRP A 90 -12.89 7.81 4.28
C TRP A 90 -12.12 7.26 5.48
N ALA A 91 -12.61 7.51 6.71
CA ALA A 91 -12.00 6.97 7.92
C ALA A 91 -11.96 5.42 7.90
N ALA A 92 -13.02 4.77 7.43
CA ALA A 92 -13.06 3.33 7.25
C ALA A 92 -12.05 2.84 6.20
N THR A 93 -11.83 3.63 5.13
CA THR A 93 -10.81 3.33 4.12
C THR A 93 -9.40 3.39 4.71
N ILE A 94 -9.10 4.40 5.54
CA ILE A 94 -7.81 4.50 6.24
C ILE A 94 -7.60 3.30 7.19
N ALA A 95 -8.60 2.93 7.98
CA ALA A 95 -8.52 1.75 8.84
C ALA A 95 -8.30 0.45 8.02
N ARG A 96 -8.92 0.34 6.84
CA ARG A 96 -8.72 -0.79 5.93
C ARG A 96 -7.30 -0.82 5.36
N LEU A 97 -6.69 0.33 5.07
CA LEU A 97 -5.28 0.45 4.68
C LEU A 97 -4.36 -0.06 5.78
N GLU A 98 -4.55 0.40 7.01
CA GLU A 98 -3.75 -0.04 8.17
C GLU A 98 -3.86 -1.56 8.38
N HIS A 99 -5.07 -2.12 8.30
CA HIS A 99 -5.29 -3.56 8.44
C HIS A 99 -4.64 -4.36 7.31
N SER A 100 -4.76 -3.90 6.06
CA SER A 100 -4.13 -4.56 4.90
C SER A 100 -2.62 -4.59 5.04
N HIS A 101 -2.02 -3.45 5.42
CA HIS A 101 -0.58 -3.34 5.63
C HIS A 101 -0.11 -4.21 6.80
N ALA A 102 -0.81 -4.18 7.95
CA ALA A 102 -0.49 -5.02 9.10
C ALA A 102 -0.56 -6.52 8.77
N GLY A 103 -1.53 -6.93 7.94
CA GLY A 103 -1.63 -8.30 7.42
C GLY A 103 -0.39 -8.68 6.60
N LEU A 104 0.00 -7.85 5.64
CA LEU A 104 1.21 -8.06 4.83
C LEU A 104 2.48 -8.18 5.69
N VAL A 105 2.66 -7.27 6.66
CA VAL A 105 3.79 -7.29 7.60
C VAL A 105 3.78 -8.58 8.44
N SER A 106 2.63 -8.97 8.98
CA SER A 106 2.49 -10.20 9.76
C SER A 106 2.87 -11.44 8.95
N THR A 107 2.41 -11.51 7.70
CA THR A 107 2.77 -12.60 6.79
C THR A 107 4.27 -12.61 6.49
N ALA A 108 4.88 -11.44 6.24
CA ALA A 108 6.32 -11.32 6.03
C ALA A 108 7.14 -11.75 7.26
N VAL A 109 6.73 -11.36 8.48
CA VAL A 109 7.38 -11.77 9.74
C VAL A 109 7.43 -13.29 9.92
N SER A 110 6.45 -14.01 9.39
CA SER A 110 6.39 -15.48 9.50
C SER A 110 7.36 -16.22 8.57
N LEU A 111 7.99 -15.52 7.63
CA LEU A 111 8.91 -16.12 6.66
C LEU A 111 10.32 -16.29 7.25
N SER A 112 11.03 -17.30 6.77
CA SER A 112 12.48 -17.44 6.97
C SER A 112 13.25 -16.83 5.80
N ASP A 113 14.54 -16.55 6.00
CA ASP A 113 15.42 -16.09 4.92
C ASP A 113 15.46 -17.09 3.75
N SER A 114 15.40 -18.40 4.02
CA SER A 114 15.35 -19.41 2.95
C SER A 114 14.07 -19.33 2.11
N ALA A 115 12.95 -18.90 2.71
CA ALA A 115 11.68 -18.77 2.01
C ALA A 115 11.69 -17.62 1.01
N LEU A 116 12.59 -16.64 1.15
CA LEU A 116 12.75 -15.53 0.22
C LEU A 116 13.10 -16.00 -1.20
N GLU A 117 13.79 -17.13 -1.33
CA GLU A 117 14.20 -17.72 -2.61
C GLU A 117 13.15 -18.66 -3.22
N GLU A 118 12.05 -18.92 -2.50
CA GLU A 118 10.94 -19.71 -3.04
C GLU A 118 10.18 -18.93 -4.12
N THR A 119 9.86 -19.60 -5.22
CA THR A 119 8.99 -19.05 -6.27
C THR A 119 7.56 -18.89 -5.75
N VAL A 120 6.96 -17.73 -6.01
CA VAL A 120 5.53 -17.51 -5.72
C VAL A 120 4.68 -18.41 -6.61
N VAL A 121 3.70 -19.10 -6.01
CA VAL A 121 2.84 -20.07 -6.72
C VAL A 121 2.16 -19.41 -7.93
N GLY A 122 2.35 -20.00 -9.11
CA GLY A 122 1.76 -19.51 -10.36
C GLY A 122 2.44 -18.25 -10.94
N LYS A 123 3.62 -17.87 -10.45
CA LYS A 123 4.44 -16.76 -10.94
C LYS A 123 5.84 -17.23 -11.29
N ASP A 124 6.59 -16.38 -12.00
CA ASP A 124 7.96 -16.61 -12.45
C ASP A 124 9.01 -15.88 -11.58
N TYR A 125 8.59 -15.34 -10.43
CA TYR A 125 9.42 -14.58 -9.51
C TYR A 125 9.35 -15.13 -8.07
N THR A 126 10.36 -14.78 -7.27
CA THR A 126 10.51 -15.24 -5.88
C THR A 126 9.70 -14.40 -4.88
N LYS A 127 9.53 -14.91 -3.65
CA LYS A 127 8.93 -14.14 -2.55
C LYS A 127 9.71 -12.87 -2.22
N ARG A 128 11.04 -12.90 -2.34
CA ARG A 128 11.90 -11.70 -2.27
C ARG A 128 11.47 -10.63 -3.25
N PHE A 129 11.41 -11.00 -4.54
CA PHE A 129 11.04 -10.07 -5.60
C PHE A 129 9.66 -9.44 -5.33
N LEU A 130 8.71 -10.23 -4.84
CA LEU A 130 7.38 -9.77 -4.47
C LEU A 130 7.42 -8.76 -3.31
N LEU A 131 8.15 -9.05 -2.23
CA LEU A 131 8.27 -8.16 -1.07
C LEU A 131 8.95 -6.84 -1.44
N ASP A 132 10.06 -6.89 -2.17
CA ASP A 132 10.71 -5.68 -2.67
C ASP A 132 9.79 -4.89 -3.61
N GLY A 133 8.99 -5.62 -4.40
CA GLY A 133 7.94 -5.05 -5.26
C GLY A 133 6.86 -4.34 -4.45
N ALA A 134 6.41 -4.93 -3.35
CA ALA A 134 5.41 -4.35 -2.46
C ALA A 134 5.90 -3.06 -1.78
N ILE A 135 7.18 -3.02 -1.38
CA ILE A 135 7.83 -1.81 -0.86
C ILE A 135 7.85 -0.73 -1.95
N ARG A 136 8.40 -1.03 -3.13
CA ARG A 136 8.48 -0.06 -4.24
C ARG A 136 7.10 0.45 -4.68
N HIS A 137 6.10 -0.41 -4.68
CA HIS A 137 4.70 -0.07 -4.98
C HIS A 137 4.16 0.95 -3.97
N HIS A 138 4.30 0.70 -2.67
CA HIS A 138 3.93 1.66 -1.63
C HIS A 138 4.66 3.00 -1.79
N VAL A 139 5.99 2.97 -1.97
CA VAL A 139 6.80 4.20 -2.11
C VAL A 139 6.38 5.01 -3.35
N TYR A 140 6.11 4.35 -4.47
CA TYR A 140 5.62 5.00 -5.68
C TYR A 140 4.30 5.75 -5.43
N HIS A 141 3.33 5.11 -4.79
CA HIS A 141 2.03 5.71 -4.50
C HIS A 141 2.08 6.76 -3.38
N ALA A 142 2.95 6.59 -2.37
CA ALA A 142 3.23 7.63 -1.39
C ALA A 142 3.77 8.90 -2.07
N GLY A 143 4.66 8.77 -3.05
CA GLY A 143 5.14 9.90 -3.86
C GLY A 143 4.03 10.60 -4.64
N GLN A 144 3.10 9.86 -5.23
CA GLN A 144 1.93 10.42 -5.92
C GLN A 144 1.03 11.21 -4.95
N ILE A 145 0.73 10.63 -3.79
CA ILE A 145 -0.11 11.27 -2.75
C ILE A 145 0.59 12.54 -2.24
N ALA A 146 1.90 12.50 -1.99
CA ALA A 146 2.66 13.67 -1.55
C ALA A 146 2.59 14.83 -2.56
N LEU A 147 2.60 14.54 -3.87
CA LEU A 147 2.42 15.57 -4.90
C LEU A 147 0.98 16.10 -4.94
N LEU A 148 -0.03 15.23 -4.85
CA LEU A 148 -1.43 15.64 -4.83
C LEU A 148 -1.74 16.52 -3.61
N LYS A 149 -1.19 16.20 -2.43
CA LYS A 149 -1.34 17.01 -1.22
C LYS A 149 -0.86 18.44 -1.38
N LYS A 150 0.21 18.68 -2.13
CA LYS A 150 0.70 20.05 -2.40
C LYS A 150 -0.31 20.89 -3.15
N ALA A 151 -1.20 20.27 -3.94
CA ALA A 151 -2.26 20.98 -4.63
C ALA A 151 -3.40 21.41 -3.69
N PHE A 152 -3.58 20.78 -2.53
CA PHE A 152 -4.61 21.15 -1.55
C PHE A 152 -4.28 22.48 -0.84
N ALA A 153 -2.99 22.73 -0.59
CA ALA A 153 -2.50 23.94 0.08
C ALA A 153 -2.48 25.19 -0.83
N ALA A 154 -2.68 25.02 -2.13
CA ALA A 154 -2.67 26.10 -3.11
C ALA A 154 -4.08 26.63 -3.45
N GLY A 155 -5.11 26.24 -2.66
CA GLY A 155 -6.50 26.66 -2.80
C GLY A 155 -6.96 27.62 -1.72
#